data_AF-A0A3M6TR76-F1
#
_entry.id   AF-A0A3M6TR76-F1
#
_cell.length_a   1.000
_cell.length_b   1.000
_cell.length_c   1.000
_cell.angle_alpha   90.00
_cell.angle_beta   90.00
_cell.angle_gamma   90.00
#
_symmetry.space_group_name_H-M   'P 1'
#
loop_
_entity.id
_entity.type
_entity.pdbx_description
1 polymer ?
#
loop_
_entity_poly.entity_id
_entity_poly.type
_entity_poly.pdbx_seq_one_letter_code
_entity_poly.pdbx_strand_id
1 'polypeptide(L)'
;MGGQVTRCDFEWSYTAEPHATRRKEILAKYPEIKRLMGSDPLFKYEILSLIVVQFALTFLLRDVSWTILLLSAYFIGAFPSHALIVG
;
A
#
# COMPACT_ATOMS: atom_id res chain seq x y z
N MET A 1 -18.87 19.00 -2.36
CA MET A 1 -17.80 18.87 -1.35
C MET A 1 -16.49 19.28 -2.01
N GLY A 2 -15.95 20.43 -1.65
CA GLY A 2 -14.69 20.94 -2.19
C GLY A 2 -14.28 22.15 -1.39
N GLY A 3 -13.43 21.95 -0.37
CA GLY A 3 -12.88 23.06 0.41
C GLY A 3 -11.96 23.89 -0.48
N GLN A 4 -12.15 25.21 -0.52
CA GLN A 4 -11.20 26.11 -1.14
C GLN A 4 -9.92 26.14 -0.31
N VAL A 5 -8.77 25.98 -0.97
CA VAL A 5 -7.47 26.17 -0.32
C VAL A 5 -7.28 27.67 -0.13
N THR A 6 -7.45 28.15 1.10
CA THR A 6 -7.40 29.58 1.43
C THR A 6 -6.00 30.09 1.77
N ARG A 7 -5.00 29.20 1.86
CA ARG A 7 -3.63 29.55 2.27
C ARG A 7 -2.61 29.24 1.18
N CYS A 8 -1.63 30.13 1.04
CA CYS A 8 -0.50 30.00 0.12
C CYS A 8 0.80 29.61 0.84
N ASP A 9 0.72 29.29 2.13
CA ASP A 9 1.84 29.00 3.02
C ASP A 9 1.62 27.71 3.84
N PHE A 10 2.71 27.09 4.29
CA PHE A 10 2.66 25.92 5.16
C PHE A 10 2.26 26.29 6.59
N GLU A 11 1.39 25.50 7.21
CA GLU A 11 1.08 25.59 8.64
C GLU A 11 2.10 24.76 9.43
N TRP A 12 2.85 25.44 10.30
CA TRP A 12 3.84 24.82 11.16
C TRP A 12 3.24 24.59 12.56
N SER A 13 3.14 23.34 12.99
CA SER A 13 2.76 22.98 14.36
C SER A 13 4.00 22.64 15.17
N TYR A 14 4.15 23.31 16.31
CA TYR A 14 5.20 23.02 17.31
C TYR A 14 4.71 22.07 18.41
N THR A 15 3.48 21.58 18.29
CA THR A 15 2.94 20.56 19.19
C THR A 15 3.33 19.18 18.69
N ALA A 16 3.64 18.28 19.62
CA ALA A 16 3.96 16.90 19.28
C ALA A 16 2.79 16.24 18.53
N GLU A 17 3.10 15.32 17.63
CA GLU A 17 2.10 14.63 16.81
C GLU A 17 1.03 13.98 17.70
N PRO A 18 -0.26 14.35 17.56
CA PRO A 18 -1.33 13.87 18.44
C PRO A 18 -1.54 12.36 18.34
N HIS A 19 -1.14 11.73 17.23
CA HIS A 19 -1.22 10.28 17.04
C HIS A 19 -0.29 9.52 17.99
N ALA A 20 0.90 10.04 18.28
CA ALA A 20 1.84 9.40 19.20
C ALA A 20 1.30 9.38 20.64
N THR A 21 0.72 10.49 21.09
CA THR A 21 0.08 10.59 22.41
C THR A 21 -1.13 9.65 22.51
N ARG A 22 -2.03 9.68 21.52
CA ARG A 22 -3.20 8.79 21.47
C ARG A 22 -2.81 7.32 21.45
N ARG A 23 -1.76 6.94 20.72
CA ARG A 23 -1.25 5.56 20.71
C ARG A 23 -0.85 5.09 22.11
N LYS A 24 -0.18 5.94 22.90
CA LYS A 24 0.22 5.60 24.28
C LYS A 24 -1.00 5.38 25.17
N GLU A 25 -1.98 6.28 25.11
CA GLU A 25 -3.22 6.19 25.90
C GLU A 25 -4.02 4.92 25.55
N ILE A 26 -4.16 4.62 24.26
CA ILE A 26 -4.87 3.42 23.78
C ILE A 26 -4.17 2.15 24.25
N LEU A 27 -2.84 2.06 24.11
CA LEU A 27 -2.07 0.88 24.53
C LEU A 27 -2.04 0.70 26.06
N ALA A 28 -2.13 1.78 26.84
CA ALA A 28 -2.26 1.71 28.29
C ALA A 28 -3.65 1.19 28.70
N LYS A 29 -4.70 1.59 27.98
CA LYS A 29 -6.08 1.16 28.25
C LYS A 29 -6.37 -0.27 27.76
N TYR A 30 -5.76 -0.68 26.64
CA TYR A 30 -6.00 -1.96 25.96
C TYR A 30 -4.67 -2.67 25.61
N PRO A 31 -3.98 -3.26 26.59
CA PRO A 31 -2.68 -3.90 26.38
C PRO A 31 -2.73 -5.11 25.42
N GLU A 32 -3.89 -5.73 25.23
CA GLU A 32 -4.12 -6.84 24.30
C GLU A 32 -3.83 -6.45 22.84
N ILE A 33 -3.99 -5.17 22.48
CA ILE A 33 -3.70 -4.66 21.13
C ILE A 33 -2.22 -4.89 20.78
N LYS A 34 -1.33 -4.83 21.78
CA LYS A 34 0.10 -5.06 21.56
C LYS A 34 0.41 -6.45 21.01
N ARG A 35 -0.45 -7.44 21.26
CA ARG A 35 -0.32 -8.80 20.69
C ARG A 35 -0.65 -8.85 19.20
N LEU A 36 -1.47 -7.92 18.71
CA LEU A 36 -1.85 -7.79 17.31
C LEU A 36 -0.83 -6.98 16.50
N MET A 37 0.06 -6.25 17.18
CA MET A 37 1.13 -5.48 16.54
C MET A 37 2.28 -6.39 16.12
N GLY A 38 2.12 -7.09 14.99
CA GLY A 38 3.14 -7.96 14.43
C GLY A 38 3.03 -8.07 12.92
N SER A 39 3.98 -8.78 12.31
CA SER A 39 3.92 -9.11 10.89
C SER A 39 2.89 -10.21 10.64
N ASP A 40 2.12 -10.08 9.57
CA ASP A 40 1.23 -11.14 9.11
C ASP A 40 2.06 -12.28 8.46
N PRO A 41 2.05 -13.51 9.02
CA PRO A 41 2.82 -14.63 8.47
C PRO A 41 2.31 -15.11 7.11
N LEU A 42 1.05 -14.83 6.74
CA LEU A 42 0.46 -15.23 5.46
C LEU A 42 0.89 -14.32 4.31
N PHE A 43 1.21 -13.07 4.62
CA PHE A 43 1.53 -12.03 3.65
C PHE A 43 2.67 -12.41 2.68
N LYS A 44 3.67 -13.16 3.13
CA LYS A 44 4.76 -13.68 2.27
C LYS A 44 4.26 -14.62 1.16
N TYR A 45 3.21 -15.40 1.43
CA TYR A 45 2.63 -16.32 0.45
C TYR A 45 1.75 -15.56 -0.55
N GLU A 46 1.06 -14.52 -0.09
CA GLU A 46 0.29 -13.62 -0.96
C GLU A 46 1.21 -12.90 -1.95
N ILE A 47 2.32 -12.32 -1.46
CA ILE A 47 3.36 -11.70 -2.32
C ILE A 47 3.91 -12.72 -3.32
N LEU A 48 4.29 -13.91 -2.87
CA LEU A 48 4.83 -14.94 -3.75
C LEU A 48 3.81 -15.33 -4.83
N SER A 49 2.53 -15.44 -4.48
CA SER A 49 1.46 -15.73 -5.43
C SER A 49 1.31 -14.63 -6.48
N LEU A 50 1.38 -13.35 -6.08
CA LEU A 50 1.30 -12.20 -6.99
C LEU A 50 2.48 -12.16 -7.97
N ILE A 51 3.68 -12.51 -7.52
CA ILE A 51 4.87 -12.59 -8.37
C ILE A 51 4.69 -13.71 -9.41
N VAL A 52 4.26 -14.90 -8.98
CA VAL A 52 4.01 -16.03 -9.89
C VAL A 52 2.97 -15.68 -10.95
N VAL A 53 1.88 -15.01 -10.57
CA VAL A 53 0.85 -14.55 -11.52
C VAL A 53 1.42 -13.57 -12.53
N GLN A 54 2.27 -12.62 -12.11
CA GLN A 54 2.92 -11.68 -13.02
C GLN A 54 3.81 -12.40 -14.05
N PHE A 55 4.65 -13.36 -13.62
CA PHE A 55 5.45 -14.17 -14.54
C PHE A 55 4.58 -15.00 -15.50
N ALA A 56 3.48 -15.57 -15.02
CA ALA A 56 2.55 -16.31 -15.86
C ALA A 56 1.90 -15.41 -16.92
N LEU A 57 1.48 -14.20 -16.56
CA LEU A 57 0.95 -13.21 -17.49
C LEU A 57 1.98 -12.81 -18.55
N THR A 58 3.23 -12.55 -18.15
CA THR A 58 4.32 -12.26 -19.09
C THR A 58 4.56 -13.43 -20.06
N PHE A 59 4.50 -14.67 -19.57
CA PHE A 59 4.64 -15.85 -20.41
C PHE A 59 3.49 -15.99 -21.42
N LEU A 60 2.25 -15.74 -21.00
CA LEU A 60 1.07 -15.81 -21.87
C LEU A 60 1.04 -14.70 -22.93
N LEU A 61 1.56 -13.52 -22.60
CA LEU A 61 1.60 -12.36 -23.49
C LEU A 61 2.88 -12.27 -24.33
N ARG A 62 3.72 -13.31 -24.36
CA ARG A 62 5.05 -13.24 -25.00
C ARG A 62 5.03 -12.99 -26.51
N ASP A 63 3.98 -13.42 -27.21
CA ASP A 63 3.89 -13.37 -28.68
C ASP A 63 2.90 -12.29 -29.18
N VAL A 64 2.39 -11.44 -28.29
CA VAL A 64 1.49 -10.35 -28.65
C VAL A 64 2.26 -9.12 -29.16
N SER A 65 1.59 -8.23 -29.88
CA SER A 65 2.22 -6.99 -30.35
C SER A 65 2.67 -6.11 -29.18
N TRP A 66 3.76 -5.37 -29.37
CA TRP A 66 4.30 -4.46 -28.36
C TRP A 66 3.27 -3.47 -27.81
N THR A 67 2.34 -2.99 -28.65
CA THR A 67 1.25 -2.11 -28.22
C THR A 67 0.36 -2.79 -27.19
N ILE A 68 -0.06 -4.03 -27.46
CA ILE A 68 -0.92 -4.79 -26.54
C ILE A 68 -0.16 -5.13 -25.25
N LEU A 69 1.13 -5.45 -25.36
CA LEU A 69 1.98 -5.72 -24.20
C LEU A 69 2.09 -4.48 -23.30
N LEU A 70 2.36 -3.29 -23.86
CA LEU A 70 2.47 -2.05 -23.10
C LEU A 70 1.13 -1.63 -22.46
N LEU A 71 0.03 -1.77 -23.19
CA LEU A 71 -1.31 -1.50 -22.63
C LEU A 71 -1.62 -2.48 -21.49
N SER A 72 -1.33 -3.76 -21.67
CA SER A 72 -1.54 -4.78 -20.63
C SER A 72 -0.67 -4.52 -19.41
N ALA A 73 0.60 -4.15 -19.59
CA ALA A 73 1.50 -3.79 -18.50
C ALA A 73 0.99 -2.58 -17.71
N TYR A 74 0.47 -1.56 -18.39
CA TYR A 74 -0.04 -0.35 -17.74
C TYR A 74 -1.37 -0.60 -17.01
N PHE A 75 -2.35 -1.21 -17.68
CA PHE A 75 -3.69 -1.37 -17.10
C PHE A 75 -3.79 -2.57 -16.15
N ILE A 76 -3.12 -3.69 -16.44
CA ILE A 76 -3.21 -4.91 -15.63
C ILE A 76 -2.05 -4.98 -14.64
N GLY A 77 -0.83 -4.65 -15.07
CA GLY A 77 0.37 -4.73 -14.23
C GLY A 77 0.43 -3.70 -13.10
N ALA A 78 -0.27 -2.56 -13.22
CA ALA A 78 -0.32 -1.55 -12.16
C ALA A 78 -0.94 -2.09 -10.86
N PHE A 79 -1.96 -2.95 -10.94
CA PHE A 79 -2.64 -3.51 -9.76
C PHE A 79 -1.73 -4.37 -8.87
N PRO A 80 -1.10 -5.46 -9.37
CA PRO A 80 -0.20 -6.27 -8.56
C PRO A 80 1.03 -5.48 -8.13
N SER A 81 1.52 -4.54 -8.95
CA SER A 81 2.67 -3.69 -8.57
C SER A 81 2.35 -2.78 -7.37
N HIS A 82 1.15 -2.20 -7.34
CA HIS A 82 0.71 -1.39 -6.20
C HIS A 82 0.49 -2.25 -4.94
N ALA A 83 -0.03 -3.47 -5.10
CA ALA A 83 -0.21 -4.40 -3.98
C ALA A 83 1.12 -4.78 -3.30
N LEU A 84 2.23 -4.82 -4.06
CA LEU A 84 3.57 -5.10 -3.54
C LEU A 84 4.21 -3.95 -2.75
N ILE A 85 3.78 -2.71 -2.97
CA ILE A 85 4.35 -1.51 -2.31
C ILE A 85 3.67 -1.21 -0.97
N VAL A 86 2.40 -1.62 -0.82
CA VAL A 86 1.53 -1.16 0.28
C VAL A 86 1.34 -2.19 1.40
N GLY A 87 1.80 -3.43 1.23
CA GLY A 87 1.78 -4.40 2.33
C GLY A 87 3.10 -4.58 3.05
#